data_AF-A0A965MSR3-F1
#
_entry.id   AF-A0A965MSR3-F1
#
_cell.length_a   1.000
_cell.length_b   1.000
_cell.length_c   1.000
_cell.angle_alpha   90.00
_cell.angle_beta   90.00
_cell.angle_gamma   90.00
#
_symmetry.space_group_name_H-M   'P 1'
#
loop_
_entity.id
_entity.type
_entity.pdbx_description
1 polymer ?
#
loop_
_entity_poly.entity_id
_entity_poly.type
_entity_poly.pdbx_seq_one_letter_code
_entity_poly.pdbx_strand_id
1 'polypeptide(L)'
;MAADSSYTAPSNVGTVLTGVAAGTRIAEVVVKCAATSAAAIVRLFLHDGTNYWLFDEVTIAAATGSSTVQQTRVSVVYNNLILPSASWSLRATTSVSQATHVTALGADL
;
A
#
# COMPACT_ATOMS: atom_id res chain seq x y z
N MET A 1 11.11 0.56 0.10
CA MET A 1 10.86 1.22 -1.19
C MET A 1 11.46 2.62 -1.11
N ALA A 2 11.98 3.15 -2.22
CA ALA A 2 12.43 4.54 -2.27
C ALA A 2 11.22 5.50 -2.27
N ALA A 3 11.48 6.78 -1.96
CA ALA A 3 10.42 7.78 -1.95
C ALA A 3 9.87 8.08 -3.35
N ASP A 4 8.57 8.37 -3.44
CA ASP A 4 7.88 8.84 -4.65
C ASP A 4 6.87 9.94 -4.29
N SER A 5 6.81 10.98 -5.12
CA SER A 5 5.92 12.13 -4.96
C SER A 5 4.79 12.19 -6.00
N SER A 6 4.72 11.22 -6.91
CA SER A 6 3.73 11.19 -7.98
C SER A 6 2.36 10.78 -7.45
N TYR A 7 1.33 11.43 -8.00
CA TYR A 7 -0.08 11.10 -7.75
C TYR A 7 -0.74 10.43 -8.97
N THR A 8 -0.01 10.28 -10.08
CA THR A 8 -0.59 9.84 -11.36
C THR A 8 0.25 8.81 -12.10
N ALA A 9 1.56 8.86 -11.97
CA ALA A 9 2.49 7.95 -12.64
C ALA A 9 3.73 7.75 -11.75
N PRO A 10 3.65 6.90 -10.72
CA PRO A 10 4.77 6.64 -9.84
C PRO A 10 5.90 5.88 -10.56
N SER A 11 7.12 6.17 -10.14
CA SER A 11 8.35 5.56 -10.67
C SER A 11 9.02 4.64 -9.66
N ASN A 12 8.84 4.92 -8.37
CA ASN A 12 9.33 4.08 -7.27
C ASN A 12 8.15 3.39 -6.60
N VAL A 13 7.80 2.22 -7.13
CA VAL A 13 6.55 1.51 -6.80
C VAL A 13 6.82 0.05 -6.45
N GLY A 14 6.09 -0.47 -5.48
CA GLY A 14 6.04 -1.89 -5.14
C GLY A 14 4.69 -2.49 -5.47
N THR A 15 4.67 -3.68 -6.06
CA THR A 15 3.43 -4.48 -6.19
C THR A 15 3.09 -5.12 -4.85
N VAL A 16 1.89 -4.88 -4.35
CA VAL A 16 1.40 -5.44 -3.08
C VAL A 16 0.67 -6.76 -3.34
N LEU A 17 -0.24 -6.78 -4.30
CA LEU A 17 -1.03 -7.95 -4.67
C LEU A 17 -1.46 -7.84 -6.14
N THR A 18 -1.34 -8.92 -6.90
CA THR A 18 -1.90 -9.05 -8.25
C THR A 18 -3.18 -9.85 -8.18
N GLY A 19 -4.21 -9.41 -8.90
CA GLY A 19 -5.49 -10.12 -8.97
C GLY A 19 -5.38 -11.48 -9.66
N VAL A 20 -6.47 -12.25 -9.58
CA VAL A 20 -6.64 -13.49 -10.36
C VAL A 20 -7.72 -13.30 -11.44
N ALA A 21 -7.89 -14.30 -12.31
CA ALA A 21 -8.80 -14.20 -13.46
C ALA A 21 -10.27 -14.00 -13.08
N ALA A 22 -10.74 -14.60 -11.97
CA ALA A 22 -12.10 -14.43 -11.44
C ALA A 22 -12.29 -13.11 -10.67
N GLY A 23 -11.21 -12.35 -10.47
CA GLY A 23 -11.17 -11.15 -9.66
C GLY A 23 -10.69 -11.43 -8.24
N THR A 24 -10.31 -10.39 -7.52
CA THR A 24 -9.81 -10.52 -6.15
C THR A 24 -10.34 -9.39 -5.31
N ARG A 25 -11.02 -9.72 -4.21
CA ARG A 25 -11.45 -8.72 -3.22
C ARG A 25 -10.38 -8.57 -2.16
N ILE A 26 -9.92 -7.35 -1.94
CA ILE A 26 -9.01 -7.01 -0.84
C ILE A 26 -9.86 -6.44 0.29
N ALA A 27 -9.88 -7.12 1.43
CA ALA A 27 -10.64 -6.71 2.60
C ALA A 27 -9.87 -5.72 3.48
N GLU A 28 -8.54 -5.84 3.54
CA GLU A 28 -7.71 -4.99 4.40
C GLU A 28 -6.35 -4.74 3.77
N VAL A 29 -5.83 -3.52 3.96
CA VAL A 29 -4.42 -3.20 3.74
C VAL A 29 -3.79 -2.78 5.07
N VAL A 30 -2.74 -3.48 5.45
CA VAL A 30 -1.92 -3.19 6.62
C VAL A 30 -0.64 -2.52 6.18
N VAL A 31 -0.36 -1.36 6.73
CA VAL A 31 0.91 -0.65 6.57
C VAL A 31 1.65 -0.65 7.90
N LYS A 32 2.90 -1.12 7.88
CA LYS A 32 3.75 -1.22 9.07
C LYS A 32 5.14 -0.65 8.81
N CYS A 33 5.59 0.26 9.67
CA CYS A 33 6.98 0.69 9.68
C CYS A 33 7.86 -0.31 10.47
N ALA A 34 9.02 -0.66 9.93
CA ALA A 34 9.92 -1.65 10.56
C ALA A 34 10.81 -1.05 11.66
N ALA A 35 11.08 0.26 11.60
CA ALA A 35 11.85 1.03 12.59
C ALA A 35 11.11 2.34 12.93
N THR A 36 11.75 3.24 13.67
CA THR A 36 11.26 4.60 13.94
C THR A 36 10.60 5.16 12.69
N SER A 37 9.30 5.47 12.80
CA SER A 37 8.54 6.01 11.69
C SER A 37 8.68 7.52 11.66
N ALA A 38 8.98 8.07 10.48
CA ALA A 38 8.80 9.48 10.21
C ALA A 38 7.37 9.74 9.74
N ALA A 39 6.91 10.99 9.82
CA ALA A 39 5.63 11.37 9.23
C ALA A 39 5.70 11.19 7.71
N ALA A 40 4.81 10.39 7.15
CA ALA A 40 4.82 10.05 5.73
C ALA A 40 3.42 9.65 5.25
N ILE A 41 3.27 9.54 3.93
CA ILE A 41 2.08 8.99 3.28
C ILE A 41 2.49 7.73 2.52
N VAL A 42 1.71 6.65 2.67
CA VAL A 42 1.75 5.51 1.76
C VAL A 42 0.58 5.65 0.80
N ARG A 43 0.88 5.75 -0.49
CA ARG A 43 -0.15 5.88 -1.53
C ARG A 43 -0.43 4.52 -2.11
N LEU A 44 -1.72 4.18 -2.21
CA LEU A 44 -2.20 2.97 -2.85
C LEU A 44 -2.72 3.31 -4.24
N PHE A 45 -2.22 2.57 -5.23
CA PHE A 45 -2.62 2.70 -6.62
C PHE A 45 -3.25 1.40 -7.10
N LEU A 46 -4.33 1.53 -7.87
CA LEU A 46 -4.76 0.49 -8.78
C LEU A 46 -3.96 0.61 -10.07
N HIS A 47 -3.51 -0.51 -10.62
CA HIS A 47 -2.82 -0.56 -11.91
C HIS A 47 -3.43 -1.66 -12.77
N ASP A 48 -3.91 -1.33 -13.97
CA ASP A 48 -4.60 -2.26 -14.91
C ASP A 48 -3.61 -3.04 -15.81
N GLY A 49 -2.31 -2.89 -15.57
CA GLY A 49 -1.25 -3.37 -16.47
C GLY A 49 -0.62 -2.24 -17.30
N THR A 50 -1.28 -1.09 -17.42
CA THR A 50 -0.79 0.08 -18.17
C THR A 50 -0.81 1.36 -17.32
N ASN A 51 -2.00 1.78 -16.87
CA ASN A 51 -2.27 3.03 -16.20
C ASN A 51 -2.31 2.86 -14.69
N TYR A 52 -1.94 3.92 -13.98
CA TYR A 52 -2.09 4.01 -12.53
C TYR A 52 -3.28 4.90 -12.18
N TRP A 53 -4.05 4.49 -11.17
CA TRP A 53 -5.06 5.32 -10.54
C TRP A 53 -4.82 5.37 -9.04
N LEU A 54 -4.63 6.58 -8.50
CA LEU A 54 -4.56 6.78 -7.08
C LEU A 54 -5.90 6.39 -6.46
N PHE A 55 -5.86 5.44 -5.53
CA PHE A 55 -7.04 4.88 -4.90
C PHE A 55 -7.20 5.39 -3.46
N ASP A 56 -6.15 5.32 -2.67
CA ASP A 56 -6.19 5.76 -1.26
C ASP A 56 -4.81 6.23 -0.76
N GLU A 57 -4.81 6.97 0.34
CA GLU A 57 -3.62 7.46 1.02
C GLU A 57 -3.66 7.08 2.51
N VAL A 58 -2.69 6.27 2.93
CA VAL A 58 -2.54 5.84 4.31
C VAL A 58 -1.54 6.75 5.01
N THR A 59 -2.01 7.52 5.98
CA THR A 59 -1.15 8.42 6.77
C THR A 59 -0.33 7.63 7.78
N ILE A 60 0.97 7.87 7.81
CA ILE A 60 1.91 7.34 8.79
C ILE A 60 2.28 8.44 9.77
N ALA A 61 1.91 8.25 11.04
CA ALA A 61 2.36 9.10 12.14
C ALA A 61 3.83 8.84 12.47
N ALA A 62 4.53 9.89 12.90
CA ALA A 62 5.87 9.74 13.45
C ALA A 62 5.84 9.03 14.80
N ALA A 63 6.74 8.08 15.03
CA ALA A 63 6.87 7.36 16.29
C ALA A 63 8.33 6.96 16.52
N THR A 64 8.86 7.27 17.71
CA THR A 64 10.21 6.85 18.13
C THR A 64 10.18 5.41 18.60
N GLY A 65 10.80 4.55 17.81
CA GLY A 65 10.81 3.12 18.01
C GLY A 65 11.77 2.60 19.05
N SER A 66 11.42 1.50 19.71
CA SER A 66 12.37 0.73 20.52
C SER A 66 11.97 -0.76 20.57
N SER A 67 12.70 -1.56 21.37
CA SER A 67 12.30 -2.93 21.70
C SER A 67 11.03 -3.03 22.54
N THR A 68 10.57 -1.92 23.13
CA THR A 68 9.35 -1.85 23.98
C THR A 68 8.29 -0.90 23.44
N VAL A 69 8.63 -0.06 22.46
CA VAL A 69 7.72 0.90 21.82
C VAL A 69 7.54 0.53 20.35
N GLN A 70 6.30 0.19 20.01
CA GLN A 70 5.93 -0.20 18.66
C GLN A 70 5.92 1.01 17.71
N GLN A 71 6.45 0.83 16.50
CA GLN A 71 6.32 1.78 15.38
C GLN A 71 4.89 1.89 14.87
N THR A 72 4.60 2.95 14.13
CA THR A 72 3.30 3.13 13.47
C THR A 72 2.90 1.89 12.66
N ARG A 73 1.68 1.43 12.92
CA ARG A 73 0.96 0.41 12.17
C ARG A 73 -0.44 0.95 11.90
N VAL A 74 -0.85 0.94 10.63
CA VAL A 74 -2.18 1.35 10.22
C VAL A 74 -2.84 0.20 9.49
N SER A 75 -4.13 0.01 9.74
CA SER A 75 -4.98 -0.99 9.10
C SER A 75 -6.16 -0.25 8.48
N VAL A 76 -6.33 -0.37 7.17
CA VAL A 76 -7.46 0.21 6.45
C VAL A 76 -8.29 -0.93 5.87
N VAL A 77 -9.59 -0.93 6.16
CA VAL A 77 -10.54 -1.97 5.75
C VAL A 77 -11.36 -1.44 4.58
N TYR A 78 -11.60 -2.29 3.59
CA TYR A 78 -12.37 -1.96 2.39
C TYR A 78 -13.47 -2.99 2.17
N ASN A 79 -14.66 -2.51 1.79
CA ASN A 79 -15.76 -3.37 1.37
C ASN A 79 -15.79 -3.58 -0.16
N ASN A 80 -15.21 -2.66 -0.91
CA ASN A 80 -15.37 -2.53 -2.36
C ASN A 80 -14.04 -2.37 -3.12
N LEU A 81 -12.91 -2.71 -2.50
CA LEU A 81 -11.62 -2.77 -3.19
C LEU A 81 -11.50 -4.12 -3.92
N ILE A 82 -11.66 -4.08 -5.25
CA ILE A 82 -11.66 -5.26 -6.11
C ILE A 82 -10.64 -5.06 -7.23
N LEU A 83 -9.81 -6.07 -7.47
CA LEU A 83 -9.00 -6.20 -8.67
C LEU A 83 -9.77 -7.08 -9.66
N PRO A 84 -10.28 -6.54 -10.80
CA PRO A 84 -11.20 -7.27 -11.67
C PRO A 84 -10.62 -8.49 -12.40
N SER A 85 -9.31 -8.53 -12.62
CA SER A 85 -8.66 -9.61 -13.37
C SER A 85 -7.17 -9.74 -13.02
N ALA A 86 -6.50 -10.73 -13.62
CA ALA A 86 -5.06 -10.96 -13.45
C ALA A 86 -4.16 -9.85 -14.01
N SER A 87 -4.70 -8.94 -14.83
CA SER A 87 -3.97 -7.76 -15.31
C SER A 87 -3.91 -6.65 -14.25
N TRP A 88 -4.81 -6.70 -13.26
CA TRP A 88 -4.91 -5.68 -12.24
C TRP A 88 -4.02 -5.99 -11.04
N SER A 89 -3.39 -4.95 -10.49
CA SER A 89 -2.59 -5.06 -9.27
C SER A 89 -2.83 -3.87 -8.34
N LEU A 90 -2.82 -4.15 -7.04
CA LEU A 90 -2.66 -3.14 -6.02
C LEU A 90 -1.16 -2.85 -5.88
N ARG A 91 -0.80 -1.58 -5.96
CA ARG A 91 0.58 -1.10 -5.86
C ARG A 91 0.68 -0.03 -4.80
N ALA A 92 1.86 0.11 -4.22
CA ALA A 92 2.12 1.11 -3.19
C ALA A 92 3.34 1.97 -3.53
N THR A 93 3.34 3.20 -3.03
CA THR A 93 4.52 4.07 -2.93
C THR A 93 4.62 4.69 -1.55
N THR A 94 5.76 5.28 -1.20
CA THR A 94 5.94 6.02 0.06
C THR A 94 6.41 7.43 -0.22
N SER A 95 5.91 8.45 0.47
CA SER A 95 6.32 9.84 0.28
C SER A 95 7.72 10.14 0.82
N VAL A 96 8.22 9.29 1.73
CA VAL A 96 9.55 9.37 2.35
C VAL A 96 10.20 8.00 2.26
N SER A 97 11.52 7.98 2.12
CA SER A 97 12.29 6.73 2.16
C SER A 97 12.40 6.26 3.60
N GLN A 98 11.71 5.17 3.92
CA GLN A 98 11.81 4.47 5.20
C GLN A 98 11.36 3.02 5.02
N ALA A 99 11.84 2.14 5.90
CA ALA A 99 11.46 0.73 5.88
C ALA A 99 9.97 0.56 6.24
N THR A 100 9.15 0.36 5.20
CA THR A 100 7.69 0.26 5.30
C THR A 100 7.25 -1.00 4.57
N HIS A 101 6.45 -1.81 5.25
CA HIS A 101 5.82 -3.01 4.72
C HIS A 101 4.34 -2.74 4.48
N VAL A 102 3.87 -3.14 3.30
CA VAL A 102 2.46 -3.04 2.92
C VAL A 102 1.97 -4.46 2.63
N THR A 103 0.90 -4.87 3.29
CA THR A 103 0.32 -6.21 3.16
C THR A 103 -1.15 -6.06 2.84
N ALA A 104 -1.61 -6.73 1.78
CA ALA A 104 -3.03 -6.84 1.45
C ALA A 104 -3.57 -8.19 1.92
N LEU A 105 -4.71 -8.18 2.60
CA LEU A 105 -5.48 -9.36 2.96
C LEU A 105 -6.68 -9.44 2.03
N GLY A 106 -6.69 -10.44 1.16
CA GLY A 106 -7.73 -10.61 0.15
C GLY A 106 -7.97 -12.07 -0.19
N ALA A 107 -9.05 -12.31 -0.92
CA ALA A 107 -9.46 -13.62 -1.40
C ALA A 107 -9.98 -13.51 -2.84
N ASP A 108 -9.97 -14.65 -3.53
CA ASP A 108 -10.67 -14.84 -4.79
C ASP A 108 -12.17 -14.57 -4.63
N LEU A 109 -12.83 -14.18 -5.73
CA LEU A 109 -14.27 -13.95 -5.80
C LEU A 109 -15.06 -15.22 -6.12
#